data_AF-A0A6P6P342-F1
#
_entry.id   AF-A0A6P6P342-F1
#
_cell.length_a   1.000
_cell.length_b   1.000
_cell.length_c   1.000
_cell.angle_alpha   90.00
_cell.angle_beta   90.00
_cell.angle_gamma   90.00
#
_symmetry.space_group_name_H-M   'P 1'
#
loop_
_entity.id
_entity.type
_entity.pdbx_description
1 polymer ?
#
loop_
_entity_poly.entity_id
_entity_poly.type
_entity_poly.pdbx_seq_one_letter_code
_entity_poly.pdbx_strand_id
1 'polypeptide(L)'
;MPNSGNTSTQNLPQAFWMWVKEWPFLFSQKFLLSHFTTLTNVELYTRLNEDMDKKGKRLLDFFSSQITKWRKEVRAVLKEAIKKDREGSDGLAAMLVMLAHFKEQEESIFLIADETTTPADAEAQLSLPVTPRIIMLGETILTAKKWMLSIEGKVVIPPGAHMADFTTALAALFACYYVFNLEYQVEASTTLEFVQRFLVRINPDSNKCTAKEQMSKTTGRVVKRKTSYMNPHVISFIRDFTEFYLLTD
;
A
#
# COMPACT_ATOMS: atom_id res chain seq x y z
N MET A 1 24.63 -13.10 40.27
CA MET A 1 23.34 -13.36 39.61
C MET A 1 22.25 -13.42 40.69
N PRO A 2 21.00 -12.97 40.44
CA PRO A 2 20.38 -12.53 39.18
C PRO A 2 20.06 -11.02 39.16
N ASN A 3 20.43 -10.32 38.09
CA ASN A 3 19.56 -9.84 36.99
C ASN A 3 18.57 -8.72 37.37
N SER A 4 19.07 -7.48 37.35
CA SER A 4 18.27 -6.30 37.03
C SER A 4 17.92 -6.33 35.54
N GLY A 5 16.85 -7.05 35.21
CA GLY A 5 16.32 -7.14 33.85
C GLY A 5 15.75 -5.81 33.38
N ASN A 6 16.24 -5.36 32.21
CA ASN A 6 15.56 -4.54 31.20
C ASN A 6 14.16 -4.02 31.55
N THR A 7 14.06 -2.73 31.87
CA THR A 7 12.86 -1.95 31.55
C THR A 7 13.03 -1.41 30.12
N SER A 8 12.71 -2.25 29.16
CA SER A 8 12.50 -1.86 27.76
C SER A 8 11.16 -2.44 27.33
N THR A 9 10.10 -1.95 27.95
CA THR A 9 8.72 -2.23 27.53
C THR A 9 8.10 -0.93 27.06
N GLN A 10 7.94 -0.90 25.73
CA GLN A 10 7.21 0.03 24.90
C GLN A 10 5.92 0.55 25.58
N ASN A 11 5.94 1.83 25.98
CA ASN A 11 4.73 2.59 26.27
C ASN A 11 4.37 3.43 25.04
N LEU A 12 3.80 2.82 24.00
CA LEU A 12 3.09 3.55 22.95
C LEU A 12 1.79 2.83 22.52
N PRO A 13 0.70 2.93 23.30
CA PRO A 13 -0.64 2.66 22.75
C PRO A 13 -1.67 3.79 22.98
N GLN A 14 -1.28 5.00 23.38
CA GLN A 14 -2.25 6.08 23.74
C GLN A 14 -2.22 7.33 22.86
N ALA A 15 -1.09 7.69 22.25
CA ALA A 15 -0.92 9.00 21.62
C ALA A 15 -1.75 9.17 20.33
N PHE A 16 -1.81 8.15 19.47
CA PHE A 16 -2.58 8.22 18.21
C PHE A 16 -4.08 8.44 18.46
N TRP A 17 -4.64 7.77 19.47
CA TRP A 17 -6.05 7.91 19.83
C TRP A 17 -6.38 9.25 20.48
N MET A 18 -5.40 9.92 21.09
CA MET A 18 -5.57 11.31 21.50
C MET A 18 -5.74 12.21 20.27
N TRP A 19 -4.94 11.99 19.22
CA TRP A 19 -5.03 12.77 17.98
C TRP A 19 -6.34 12.51 17.24
N VAL A 20 -6.87 11.29 17.28
CA VAL A 20 -8.20 10.97 16.72
C VAL A 20 -9.30 11.78 17.39
N LYS A 21 -9.22 11.97 18.71
CA LYS A 21 -10.18 12.77 19.47
C LYS A 21 -10.02 14.27 19.23
N GLU A 22 -8.78 14.75 19.12
CA GLU A 22 -8.47 16.18 18.92
C GLU A 22 -8.72 16.63 17.47
N TRP A 23 -8.46 15.74 16.50
CA TRP A 23 -8.51 16.03 15.06
C TRP A 23 -9.39 15.02 14.29
N PRO A 24 -10.67 14.83 14.68
CA PRO A 24 -11.53 13.79 14.11
C PRO A 24 -11.77 13.97 12.61
N PHE A 25 -11.67 15.20 12.09
CA PHE A 25 -11.83 15.46 10.67
C PHE A 25 -10.72 14.83 9.82
N LEU A 26 -9.49 14.64 10.34
CA LEU A 26 -8.42 13.96 9.60
C LEU A 26 -8.72 12.49 9.30
N PHE A 27 -9.76 11.94 9.94
CA PHE A 27 -10.27 10.58 9.75
C PHE A 27 -11.51 10.54 8.83
N SER A 28 -11.81 11.66 8.17
CA SER A 28 -12.70 11.70 7.01
C SER A 28 -11.85 11.73 5.75
N GLN A 29 -12.17 10.87 4.77
CA GLN A 29 -11.48 10.81 3.49
C GLN A 29 -11.32 12.19 2.83
N LYS A 30 -12.37 13.01 2.80
CA LYS A 30 -12.34 14.34 2.18
C LYS A 30 -11.28 15.25 2.80
N PHE A 31 -11.26 15.35 4.13
CA PHE A 31 -10.36 16.23 4.86
C PHE A 31 -8.94 15.67 4.94
N LEU A 32 -8.79 14.34 5.01
CA LEU A 32 -7.50 13.66 4.90
C LEU A 32 -6.81 14.02 3.59
N LEU A 33 -7.52 13.89 2.47
CA LEU A 33 -6.98 14.21 1.15
C LEU A 33 -6.71 15.71 0.99
N SER A 34 -7.59 16.58 1.50
CA SER A 34 -7.35 18.02 1.48
C SER A 34 -6.10 18.43 2.29
N HIS A 35 -5.87 17.80 3.44
CA HIS A 35 -4.68 18.05 4.25
C HIS A 35 -3.42 17.51 3.56
N PHE A 36 -3.50 16.34 2.92
CA PHE A 36 -2.42 15.81 2.08
C PHE A 36 -2.03 16.79 0.97
N THR A 37 -3.01 17.34 0.24
CA THR A 37 -2.76 18.35 -0.79
C THR A 37 -2.05 19.56 -0.20
N THR A 38 -2.46 20.02 0.98
CA THR A 38 -1.81 21.15 1.67
C THR A 38 -0.34 20.87 1.99
N LEU A 39 0.00 19.64 2.43
CA LEU A 39 1.36 19.26 2.80
C LEU A 39 2.29 19.02 1.59
N THR A 40 1.72 18.56 0.48
CA THR A 40 2.51 18.03 -0.65
C THR A 40 2.37 18.82 -1.94
N ASN A 41 1.39 19.72 -2.01
CA ASN A 41 0.93 20.40 -3.22
C ASN A 41 0.52 19.44 -4.35
N VAL A 42 0.04 18.24 -3.99
CA VAL A 42 -0.41 17.20 -4.93
C VAL A 42 -1.87 16.85 -4.65
N GLU A 43 -2.74 17.06 -5.64
CA GLU A 43 -4.13 16.59 -5.62
C GLU A 43 -4.20 15.07 -5.82
N LEU A 44 -4.04 14.33 -4.72
CA LEU A 44 -3.79 12.88 -4.74
C LEU A 44 -4.87 12.07 -5.44
N TYR A 45 -6.15 12.32 -5.13
CA TYR A 45 -7.25 11.59 -5.75
C TYR A 45 -7.32 11.85 -7.25
N THR A 46 -7.27 13.12 -7.68
CA THR A 46 -7.28 13.48 -9.10
C THR A 46 -6.13 12.80 -9.85
N ARG A 47 -4.93 12.87 -9.28
CA ARG A 47 -3.73 12.24 -9.82
C ARG A 47 -3.88 10.74 -10.01
N LEU A 48 -4.40 10.03 -9.00
CA LEU A 48 -4.62 8.59 -9.10
C LEU A 48 -5.78 8.30 -10.04
N ASN A 49 -6.89 9.03 -9.99
CA ASN A 49 -8.07 8.78 -10.82
C ASN A 49 -7.79 8.94 -12.33
N GLU A 50 -6.94 9.88 -12.72
CA GLU A 50 -6.56 10.10 -14.13
C GLU A 50 -5.62 9.02 -14.69
N ASP A 51 -4.72 8.51 -13.85
CA ASP A 51 -3.58 7.68 -14.23
C ASP A 51 -3.76 6.19 -13.88
N MET A 52 -4.50 5.85 -12.82
CA MET A 52 -4.46 4.53 -12.17
C MET A 52 -4.86 3.41 -13.12
N ASP A 53 -6.04 3.48 -13.72
CA ASP A 53 -6.52 2.40 -14.59
C ASP A 53 -5.79 2.37 -15.93
N LYS A 54 -5.43 3.53 -16.49
CA LYS A 54 -4.65 3.61 -17.73
C LYS A 54 -3.25 3.00 -17.56
N LYS A 55 -2.55 3.37 -16.49
CA LYS A 55 -1.24 2.80 -16.15
C LYS A 55 -1.37 1.35 -15.70
N GLY A 56 -2.43 1.00 -14.98
CA GLY A 56 -2.75 -0.36 -14.56
C GLY A 56 -2.87 -1.28 -15.77
N LYS A 57 -3.69 -0.91 -16.76
CA LYS A 57 -3.81 -1.66 -18.01
C LYS A 57 -2.45 -1.81 -18.72
N ARG A 58 -1.69 -0.72 -18.81
CA ARG A 58 -0.35 -0.74 -19.39
C ARG A 58 0.60 -1.71 -18.64
N LEU A 59 0.57 -1.72 -17.31
CA LEU A 59 1.31 -2.68 -16.50
C LEU A 59 0.89 -4.12 -16.83
N LEU A 60 -0.40 -4.40 -16.88
CA LEU A 60 -0.90 -5.74 -17.23
C LEU A 60 -0.49 -6.17 -18.64
N ASP A 61 -0.53 -5.27 -19.62
CA ASP A 61 -0.07 -5.51 -21.00
C ASP A 61 1.44 -5.84 -21.02
N PHE A 62 2.26 -5.06 -20.30
CA PHE A 62 3.71 -5.29 -20.16
C PHE A 62 3.99 -6.67 -19.57
N PHE A 63 3.36 -7.01 -18.44
CA PHE A 63 3.54 -8.32 -17.80
C PHE A 63 3.09 -9.45 -18.72
N SER A 64 1.98 -9.28 -19.44
CA SER A 64 1.43 -10.28 -20.36
C SER A 64 2.36 -10.53 -21.55
N SER A 65 2.93 -9.48 -22.13
CA SER A 65 3.86 -9.59 -23.27
C SER A 65 5.13 -10.39 -22.95
N GLN A 66 5.51 -10.45 -21.67
CA GLN A 66 6.71 -11.13 -21.19
C GLN A 66 6.40 -12.30 -20.24
N ILE A 67 5.23 -12.93 -20.38
CA ILE A 67 4.71 -13.91 -19.42
C ILE A 67 5.70 -15.04 -19.07
N THR A 68 6.50 -15.48 -20.04
CA THR A 68 7.50 -16.55 -19.88
C THR A 68 8.74 -16.14 -19.09
N LYS A 69 8.97 -14.83 -18.88
CA LYS A 69 10.07 -14.33 -18.04
C LYS A 69 9.73 -14.33 -16.54
N TRP A 70 8.45 -14.24 -16.20
CA TRP A 70 8.03 -14.07 -14.81
C TRP A 70 8.04 -15.37 -14.02
N ARG A 71 8.15 -15.30 -12.69
CA ARG A 71 8.04 -16.46 -11.80
C ARG A 71 6.61 -16.99 -11.71
N LYS A 72 6.45 -18.23 -11.23
CA LYS A 72 5.15 -18.93 -11.17
C LYS A 72 4.08 -18.12 -10.42
N GLU A 73 4.46 -17.47 -9.32
CA GLU A 73 3.57 -16.68 -8.47
C GLU A 73 3.03 -15.46 -9.22
N VAL A 74 3.90 -14.70 -9.89
CA VAL A 74 3.50 -13.56 -10.73
C VAL A 74 2.60 -14.01 -11.86
N ARG A 75 2.92 -15.14 -12.51
CA ARG A 75 2.07 -15.70 -13.58
C ARG A 75 0.69 -16.11 -13.07
N ALA A 76 0.61 -16.64 -11.85
CA ALA A 76 -0.66 -17.05 -11.25
C ALA A 76 -1.56 -15.83 -11.01
N VAL A 77 -1.03 -14.79 -10.37
CA VAL A 77 -1.76 -13.54 -10.13
C VAL A 77 -2.11 -12.85 -11.46
N LEU A 78 -1.18 -12.80 -12.41
CA LEU A 78 -1.41 -12.20 -13.73
C LEU A 78 -2.53 -12.89 -14.51
N LYS A 79 -2.63 -14.23 -14.45
CA LYS A 79 -3.69 -14.97 -15.14
C LYS A 79 -5.08 -14.55 -14.67
N GLU A 80 -5.26 -14.39 -13.35
CA GLU A 80 -6.50 -13.87 -12.78
C GLU A 80 -6.71 -12.41 -13.18
N ALA A 81 -5.64 -11.61 -13.11
CA ALA A 81 -5.65 -10.19 -13.45
C ALA A 81 -5.98 -9.88 -14.92
N ILE A 82 -5.90 -10.82 -15.87
CA ILE A 82 -6.19 -10.58 -17.29
C ILE A 82 -7.41 -11.34 -17.82
N LYS A 83 -8.17 -12.01 -16.95
CA LYS A 83 -9.44 -12.63 -17.34
C LYS A 83 -10.37 -11.58 -17.94
N LYS A 84 -11.07 -11.93 -19.03
CA LYS A 84 -11.97 -11.00 -19.74
C LYS A 84 -13.17 -10.58 -18.89
N ASP A 85 -13.61 -11.47 -18.02
CA ASP A 85 -14.75 -11.35 -17.11
C ASP A 85 -14.32 -10.98 -15.67
N ARG A 86 -13.05 -10.57 -15.48
CA ARG A 86 -12.51 -10.17 -14.18
C ARG A 86 -13.24 -8.93 -13.63
N GLU A 87 -13.73 -9.02 -12.40
CA GLU A 87 -14.19 -7.86 -11.63
C GLU A 87 -13.02 -6.98 -11.14
N GLY A 88 -13.34 -5.77 -10.72
CA GLY A 88 -12.33 -4.82 -10.24
C GLY A 88 -11.59 -4.09 -11.37
N SER A 89 -10.95 -2.98 -11.01
CA SER A 89 -10.30 -2.10 -11.96
C SER A 89 -8.93 -2.64 -12.40
N ASP A 90 -8.46 -2.21 -13.57
CA ASP A 90 -7.11 -2.58 -14.05
C ASP A 90 -6.02 -2.06 -13.10
N GLY A 91 -6.26 -0.93 -12.42
CA GLY A 91 -5.40 -0.43 -11.36
C GLY A 91 -5.25 -1.39 -10.18
N LEU A 92 -6.36 -1.91 -9.65
CA LEU A 92 -6.33 -2.87 -8.55
C LEU A 92 -5.62 -4.17 -8.95
N ALA A 93 -5.99 -4.71 -10.11
CA ALA A 93 -5.39 -5.92 -10.65
C ALA A 93 -3.87 -5.75 -10.89
N ALA A 94 -3.46 -4.62 -11.45
CA ALA A 94 -2.04 -4.29 -11.59
C ALA A 94 -1.34 -4.17 -10.23
N MET A 95 -2.01 -3.65 -9.20
CA MET A 95 -1.42 -3.54 -7.87
C MET A 95 -1.11 -4.91 -7.26
N LEU A 96 -2.01 -5.88 -7.41
CA LEU A 96 -1.79 -7.27 -7.00
C LEU A 96 -0.60 -7.90 -7.76
N VAL A 97 -0.51 -7.66 -9.07
CA VAL A 97 0.64 -8.14 -9.88
C VAL A 97 1.95 -7.49 -9.42
N MET A 98 1.95 -6.21 -9.05
CA MET A 98 3.13 -5.50 -8.56
C MET A 98 3.61 -6.00 -7.19
N LEU A 99 2.70 -6.22 -6.24
CA LEU A 99 3.01 -6.90 -4.96
C LEU A 99 3.64 -8.26 -5.23
N ALA A 100 2.95 -9.05 -6.06
CA ALA A 100 3.41 -10.36 -6.48
C ALA A 100 4.74 -10.29 -7.23
N HIS A 101 5.11 -9.20 -7.91
CA HIS A 101 6.38 -8.97 -8.59
C HIS A 101 7.51 -8.56 -7.63
N PHE A 102 7.23 -7.75 -6.62
CA PHE A 102 8.20 -7.35 -5.60
C PHE A 102 8.40 -8.36 -4.46
N LYS A 103 7.67 -9.48 -4.49
CA LYS A 103 7.68 -10.55 -3.46
C LYS A 103 7.05 -10.06 -2.15
N GLU A 104 6.06 -9.18 -2.27
CA GLU A 104 5.27 -8.66 -1.17
C GLU A 104 3.90 -9.34 -1.21
N GLN A 105 3.35 -9.68 -0.04
CA GLN A 105 2.09 -10.42 0.08
C GLN A 105 0.90 -9.47 -0.06
N GLU A 106 -0.27 -9.96 -0.46
CA GLU A 106 -1.48 -9.13 -0.60
C GLU A 106 -1.89 -8.52 0.75
N GLU A 107 -1.72 -9.30 1.83
CA GLU A 107 -1.99 -8.94 3.23
C GLU A 107 -1.11 -7.80 3.78
N SER A 108 -0.06 -7.43 3.03
CA SER A 108 0.78 -6.27 3.34
C SER A 108 0.10 -4.93 3.07
N ILE A 109 -0.97 -4.93 2.26
CA ILE A 109 -1.79 -3.74 1.96
C ILE A 109 -3.28 -4.00 2.23
N PHE A 110 -3.78 -5.17 1.83
CA PHE A 110 -5.20 -5.50 1.82
C PHE A 110 -5.54 -6.59 2.84
N LEU A 111 -6.55 -6.37 3.66
CA LEU A 111 -7.21 -7.43 4.43
C LEU A 111 -8.55 -7.73 3.78
N ILE A 112 -9.03 -8.96 3.85
CA ILE A 112 -10.35 -9.34 3.31
C ILE A 112 -11.29 -9.58 4.50
N ALA A 113 -12.52 -9.08 4.40
CA ALA A 113 -13.60 -9.41 5.32
C ALA A 113 -14.94 -9.50 4.58
N ASP A 114 -15.93 -10.11 5.21
CA ASP A 114 -17.27 -10.25 4.63
C ASP A 114 -17.92 -8.88 4.34
N GLU A 115 -18.77 -8.80 3.31
CA GLU A 115 -19.43 -7.55 2.89
C GLU A 115 -20.27 -6.89 4.02
N THR A 116 -20.75 -7.69 4.97
CA THR A 116 -21.56 -7.25 6.12
C THR A 116 -20.73 -6.91 7.35
N THR A 117 -19.41 -7.14 7.33
CA THR A 117 -18.50 -6.88 8.46
C THR A 117 -18.62 -5.42 8.90
N THR A 118 -18.89 -5.19 10.17
CA THR A 118 -18.89 -3.84 10.76
C THR A 118 -17.49 -3.44 11.23
N PRO A 119 -17.21 -2.15 11.48
CA PRO A 119 -15.95 -1.73 12.08
C PRO A 119 -15.61 -2.46 13.39
N ALA A 120 -16.61 -2.70 14.25
CA ALA A 120 -16.41 -3.41 15.51
C ALA A 120 -16.05 -4.90 15.29
N ASP A 121 -16.68 -5.55 14.30
CA ASP A 121 -16.34 -6.92 13.93
C ASP A 121 -14.93 -7.02 13.38
N ALA A 122 -14.54 -6.09 12.49
CA ALA A 122 -13.20 -6.03 11.93
C ALA A 122 -12.14 -5.87 13.04
N GLU A 123 -12.37 -4.99 14.02
CA GLU A 123 -11.47 -4.80 15.16
C GLU A 123 -11.36 -6.01 16.09
N ALA A 124 -12.44 -6.79 16.22
CA ALA A 124 -12.48 -7.95 17.10
C ALA A 124 -11.94 -9.23 16.44
N GLN A 125 -12.14 -9.37 15.12
CA GLN A 125 -11.93 -10.63 14.41
C GLN A 125 -10.68 -10.60 13.52
N LEU A 126 -10.27 -9.44 13.02
CA LEU A 126 -9.07 -9.31 12.19
C LEU A 126 -7.85 -8.96 13.06
N SER A 127 -6.70 -9.56 12.72
CA SER A 127 -5.41 -9.14 13.27
C SER A 127 -4.98 -7.84 12.58
N LEU A 128 -5.51 -6.71 13.06
CA LEU A 128 -5.25 -5.39 12.49
C LEU A 128 -3.85 -4.88 12.90
N PRO A 129 -2.92 -4.67 11.94
CA PRO A 129 -1.57 -4.19 12.25
C PRO A 129 -1.57 -2.74 12.78
N VAL A 130 -0.41 -2.33 13.31
CA VAL A 130 -0.18 -0.93 13.69
C VAL A 130 -0.13 0.00 12.48
N THR A 131 0.41 -0.49 11.38
CA THR A 131 0.53 0.25 10.12
C THR A 131 -0.78 0.26 9.34
N PRO A 132 -1.03 1.27 8.50
CA PRO A 132 -2.25 1.36 7.71
C PRO A 132 -2.55 0.12 6.85
N ARG A 133 -3.82 -0.33 6.83
CA ARG A 133 -4.33 -1.40 5.95
C ARG A 133 -5.68 -1.02 5.35
N ILE A 134 -5.91 -1.40 4.10
CA ILE A 134 -7.22 -1.35 3.45
C ILE A 134 -7.94 -2.66 3.75
N ILE A 135 -9.11 -2.62 4.37
CA ILE A 135 -9.96 -3.80 4.56
C ILE A 135 -10.97 -3.84 3.42
N MET A 136 -10.82 -4.77 2.50
CA MET A 136 -11.69 -5.02 1.36
C MET A 136 -12.89 -5.86 1.80
N LEU A 137 -14.10 -5.35 1.60
CA LEU A 137 -15.35 -5.99 2.02
C LEU A 137 -16.00 -6.71 0.84
N GLY A 138 -15.86 -8.04 0.83
CA GLY A 138 -16.34 -8.94 -0.22
C GLY A 138 -15.64 -10.29 -0.18
N GLU A 139 -15.99 -11.18 -1.12
CA GLU A 139 -15.43 -12.54 -1.17
C GLU A 139 -13.93 -12.55 -1.53
N THR A 140 -13.50 -11.61 -2.37
CA THR A 140 -12.10 -11.46 -2.80
C THR A 140 -11.72 -9.99 -2.88
N ILE A 141 -10.42 -9.68 -2.94
CA ILE A 141 -9.95 -8.30 -3.16
C ILE A 141 -10.54 -7.71 -4.45
N LEU A 142 -10.63 -8.48 -5.53
CA LEU A 142 -11.11 -8.01 -6.84
C LEU A 142 -12.63 -7.80 -6.90
N THR A 143 -13.40 -8.53 -6.10
CA THR A 143 -14.89 -8.48 -6.09
C THR A 143 -15.44 -7.61 -4.97
N ALA A 144 -14.59 -7.10 -4.07
CA ALA A 144 -15.01 -6.24 -2.97
C ALA A 144 -15.61 -4.92 -3.48
N LYS A 145 -16.74 -4.53 -2.88
CA LYS A 145 -17.53 -3.36 -3.30
C LYS A 145 -17.47 -2.19 -2.32
N LYS A 146 -16.86 -2.41 -1.16
CA LYS A 146 -16.65 -1.43 -0.11
C LYS A 146 -15.29 -1.68 0.51
N TRP A 147 -14.76 -0.67 1.17
CA TRP A 147 -13.54 -0.80 1.95
C TRP A 147 -13.62 -0.02 3.26
N MET A 148 -12.76 -0.40 4.20
CA MET A 148 -12.44 0.36 5.40
C MET A 148 -10.95 0.65 5.45
N LEU A 149 -10.53 1.62 6.25
CA LEU A 149 -9.12 1.84 6.56
C LEU A 149 -8.88 1.59 8.04
N SER A 150 -7.85 0.81 8.36
CA SER A 150 -7.40 0.61 9.73
C SER A 150 -5.99 1.13 9.97
N ILE A 151 -5.74 1.63 11.18
CA ILE A 151 -4.44 2.07 11.71
C ILE A 151 -4.44 1.74 13.20
N GLU A 152 -3.30 1.30 13.74
CA GLU A 152 -3.15 1.00 15.18
C GLU A 152 -4.24 0.06 15.75
N GLY A 153 -4.57 -0.99 15.01
CA GLY A 153 -5.52 -2.01 15.47
C GLY A 153 -7.00 -1.61 15.43
N LYS A 154 -7.32 -0.48 14.79
CA LYS A 154 -8.66 0.12 14.79
C LYS A 154 -9.09 0.57 13.42
N VAL A 155 -10.40 0.57 13.17
CA VAL A 155 -10.96 1.12 11.93
C VAL A 155 -11.10 2.63 12.09
N VAL A 156 -10.32 3.36 11.30
CA VAL A 156 -10.25 4.83 11.33
C VAL A 156 -11.08 5.49 10.23
N ILE A 157 -11.31 4.79 9.12
CA ILE A 157 -12.27 5.20 8.09
C ILE A 157 -13.27 4.04 7.92
N PRO A 158 -14.54 4.21 8.36
CA PRO A 158 -15.57 3.19 8.23
C PRO A 158 -16.06 3.07 6.77
N PRO A 159 -16.80 2.02 6.41
CA PRO A 159 -17.32 1.89 5.05
C PRO A 159 -18.32 3.00 4.73
N GLY A 160 -18.21 3.60 3.54
CA GLY A 160 -19.09 4.67 3.07
C GLY A 160 -19.97 4.20 1.91
N ALA A 161 -21.18 4.75 1.81
CA ALA A 161 -22.15 4.40 0.76
C ALA A 161 -21.64 4.65 -0.68
N HIS A 162 -20.65 5.52 -0.85
CA HIS A 162 -20.04 5.87 -2.14
C HIS A 162 -18.52 5.62 -2.19
N MET A 163 -17.96 4.89 -1.21
CA MET A 163 -16.54 4.53 -1.17
C MET A 163 -16.34 3.13 -1.75
N ALA A 164 -16.71 2.96 -3.02
CA ALA A 164 -16.69 1.65 -3.66
C ALA A 164 -15.45 1.42 -4.55
N ASP A 165 -14.74 2.48 -4.95
CA ASP A 165 -13.63 2.35 -5.88
C ASP A 165 -12.26 2.22 -5.17
N PHE A 166 -11.41 1.38 -5.75
CA PHE A 166 -10.05 1.13 -5.26
C PHE A 166 -9.18 2.38 -5.23
N THR A 167 -9.35 3.29 -6.20
CA THR A 167 -8.54 4.51 -6.28
C THR A 167 -8.72 5.37 -5.04
N THR A 168 -9.96 5.51 -4.56
CA THR A 168 -10.26 6.21 -3.32
C THR A 168 -9.63 5.53 -2.10
N ALA A 169 -9.71 4.19 -2.01
CA ALA A 169 -9.11 3.42 -0.93
C ALA A 169 -7.58 3.62 -0.86
N LEU A 170 -6.92 3.52 -2.01
CA LEU A 170 -5.47 3.71 -2.11
C LEU A 170 -5.07 5.15 -1.80
N ALA A 171 -5.84 6.14 -2.26
CA ALA A 171 -5.60 7.55 -1.94
C ALA A 171 -5.65 7.79 -0.42
N ALA A 172 -6.66 7.24 0.26
CA ALA A 172 -6.80 7.35 1.72
C ALA A 172 -5.63 6.69 2.45
N LEU A 173 -5.30 5.44 2.11
CA LEU A 173 -4.14 4.72 2.66
C LEU A 173 -2.86 5.53 2.47
N PHE A 174 -2.59 5.98 1.25
CA PHE A 174 -1.35 6.68 0.92
C PHE A 174 -1.25 8.04 1.62
N ALA A 175 -2.37 8.75 1.78
CA ALA A 175 -2.40 10.03 2.47
C ALA A 175 -2.00 9.91 3.95
N CYS A 176 -2.36 8.81 4.62
CA CYS A 176 -2.02 8.58 6.03
C CYS A 176 -0.51 8.66 6.31
N TYR A 177 0.34 8.18 5.40
CA TYR A 177 1.80 8.26 5.60
C TYR A 177 2.34 9.69 5.63
N TYR A 178 1.63 10.64 5.03
CA TYR A 178 2.05 12.05 4.99
C TYR A 178 1.36 12.85 6.06
N VAL A 179 0.04 12.71 6.19
CA VAL A 179 -0.78 13.46 7.15
C VAL A 179 -0.45 13.08 8.60
N PHE A 180 -0.25 11.79 8.87
CA PHE A 180 0.10 11.30 10.22
C PHE A 180 1.59 11.04 10.39
N ASN A 181 2.42 11.44 9.42
CA ASN A 181 3.87 11.24 9.42
C ASN A 181 4.31 9.79 9.72
N LEU A 182 3.60 8.82 9.14
CA LEU A 182 3.90 7.40 9.32
C LEU A 182 4.98 6.92 8.34
N GLU A 183 5.73 5.91 8.77
CA GLU A 183 6.56 5.13 7.85
C GLU A 183 5.71 4.15 7.03
N TYR A 184 6.18 3.81 5.83
CA TYR A 184 5.65 2.71 5.06
C TYR A 184 5.85 1.39 5.81
N GLN A 185 4.83 0.53 5.80
CA GLN A 185 4.98 -0.82 6.31
C GLN A 185 6.07 -1.56 5.54
N VAL A 186 6.89 -2.31 6.27
CA VAL A 186 8.07 -2.99 5.71
C VAL A 186 7.64 -4.03 4.68
N GLU A 187 6.51 -4.71 4.93
CA GLU A 187 5.96 -5.80 4.13
C GLU A 187 5.50 -5.36 2.73
N ALA A 188 5.21 -4.06 2.54
CA ALA A 188 4.77 -3.48 1.26
C ALA A 188 5.66 -2.31 0.79
N SER A 189 6.81 -2.12 1.43
CA SER A 189 7.61 -0.88 1.28
C SER A 189 8.04 -0.61 -0.16
N THR A 190 8.31 -1.64 -0.96
CA THR A 190 8.73 -1.51 -2.35
C THR A 190 7.55 -1.13 -3.24
N THR A 191 6.38 -1.74 -3.03
CA THR A 191 5.15 -1.37 -3.71
C THR A 191 4.71 0.05 -3.38
N LEU A 192 4.76 0.46 -2.11
CA LEU A 192 4.40 1.82 -1.70
C LEU A 192 5.36 2.87 -2.27
N GLU A 193 6.65 2.56 -2.33
CA GLU A 193 7.62 3.43 -3.00
C GLU A 193 7.38 3.48 -4.52
N PHE A 194 6.97 2.38 -5.15
CA PHE A 194 6.54 2.38 -6.55
C PHE A 194 5.31 3.29 -6.76
N VAL A 195 4.27 3.16 -5.91
CA VAL A 195 3.09 4.05 -5.96
C VAL A 195 3.52 5.51 -5.84
N GLN A 196 4.37 5.82 -4.86
CA GLN A 196 4.90 7.16 -4.63
C GLN A 196 5.61 7.74 -5.87
N ARG A 197 6.57 6.99 -6.44
CA ARG A 197 7.45 7.47 -7.50
C ARG A 197 6.79 7.47 -8.88
N PHE A 198 6.00 6.43 -9.18
CA PHE A 198 5.44 6.19 -10.52
C PHE A 198 4.00 6.69 -10.69
N LEU A 199 3.14 6.47 -9.69
CA LEU A 199 1.73 6.85 -9.77
C LEU A 199 1.52 8.29 -9.29
N VAL A 200 1.94 8.60 -8.06
CA VAL A 200 1.74 9.91 -7.44
C VAL A 200 2.76 10.95 -7.93
N ARG A 201 3.99 10.50 -8.22
CA ARG A 201 5.16 11.31 -8.66
C ARG A 201 5.69 12.26 -7.59
N ILE A 202 5.68 11.82 -6.33
CA ILE A 202 6.33 12.53 -5.21
C ILE A 202 7.77 12.02 -5.03
N ASN A 203 8.75 12.91 -5.05
CA ASN A 203 10.17 12.58 -5.07
C ASN A 203 10.97 13.26 -3.94
N PRO A 204 10.78 12.86 -2.67
CA PRO A 204 11.56 13.34 -1.54
C PRO A 204 12.98 12.76 -1.56
N ASP A 205 13.87 13.43 -0.81
CA ASP A 205 15.29 13.09 -0.70
C ASP A 205 15.54 11.73 -0.02
N SER A 206 14.58 11.24 0.75
CA SER A 206 14.61 9.94 1.42
C SER A 206 13.33 9.14 1.18
N ASN A 207 13.42 7.80 1.21
CA ASN A 207 12.23 6.95 1.20
C ASN A 207 11.51 6.97 2.56
N LYS A 208 10.21 6.66 2.58
CA LYS A 208 9.40 6.61 3.81
C LYS A 208 9.49 5.27 4.57
N CYS A 209 10.45 4.40 4.24
CA CYS A 209 10.69 3.14 4.93
C CYS A 209 12.11 3.13 5.49
N THR A 210 12.29 3.36 6.80
CA THR A 210 13.63 3.41 7.40
C THR A 210 14.10 2.03 7.90
N ALA A 211 13.17 1.13 8.20
CA ALA A 211 13.43 -0.23 8.66
C ALA A 211 13.65 -1.21 7.50
N LYS A 212 14.79 -1.12 6.79
CA LYS A 212 15.30 -2.24 5.99
C LYS A 212 16.47 -2.90 6.69
N GLU A 213 16.14 -3.68 7.71
CA GLU A 213 17.08 -4.58 8.36
C GLU A 213 17.26 -5.81 7.48
N GLN A 214 18.48 -6.01 6.97
CA GLN A 214 18.84 -7.23 6.23
C GLN A 214 19.97 -7.93 6.96
N MET A 215 19.88 -9.26 7.00
CA MET A 215 20.98 -10.09 7.47
C MET A 215 22.10 -10.05 6.43
N SER A 216 23.26 -9.54 6.82
CA SER A 216 24.43 -9.52 5.95
C SER A 216 24.86 -10.95 5.64
N LYS A 217 24.93 -11.30 4.35
CA LYS A 217 25.44 -12.60 3.89
C LYS A 217 26.91 -12.82 4.27
N THR A 218 27.65 -11.74 4.50
CA THR A 218 29.09 -11.76 4.81
C THR A 218 29.37 -11.84 6.30
N THR A 219 28.56 -11.17 7.13
CA THR A 219 28.84 -11.04 8.57
C THR A 219 27.80 -11.72 9.46
N GLY A 220 26.70 -12.23 8.89
CA GLY A 220 25.59 -12.84 9.64
C GLY A 220 24.84 -11.89 10.57
N ARG A 221 25.22 -10.61 10.61
CA ARG A 221 24.62 -9.59 11.48
C ARG A 221 23.48 -8.88 10.75
N VAL A 222 22.48 -8.48 11.51
CA VAL A 222 21.45 -7.55 11.05
C VAL A 222 22.13 -6.20 10.80
N VAL A 223 22.06 -5.70 9.57
CA VAL A 223 22.65 -4.42 9.19
C VAL A 223 21.54 -3.52 8.64
N LYS A 224 21.53 -2.27 9.09
CA LYS A 224 20.73 -1.22 8.45
C LYS A 224 21.38 -0.88 7.11
N ARG A 225 20.67 -1.08 6.01
CA ARG A 225 21.19 -0.76 4.68
C ARG A 225 21.36 0.75 4.53
N LYS A 226 22.45 1.18 3.87
CA LYS A 226 22.66 2.58 3.48
C LYS A 226 21.46 3.01 2.62
N THR A 227 20.79 4.10 3.00
CA THR A 227 19.61 4.63 2.31
C THR A 227 20.03 5.10 0.91
N SER A 228 19.61 4.34 -0.11
CA SER A 228 19.64 4.79 -1.50
C SER A 228 18.53 5.82 -1.69
N TYR A 229 18.75 6.85 -2.52
CA TYR A 229 17.73 7.85 -2.88
C TYR A 229 16.41 7.19 -3.35
N MET A 230 16.52 6.05 -4.03
CA MET A 230 15.39 5.23 -4.44
C MET A 230 15.75 3.75 -4.38
N ASN A 231 14.76 2.91 -4.10
CA ASN A 231 14.87 1.47 -4.06
C ASN A 231 15.27 0.92 -5.44
N PRO A 232 16.36 0.13 -5.54
CA PRO A 232 16.87 -0.36 -6.82
C PRO A 232 15.87 -1.22 -7.58
N HIS A 233 14.96 -1.92 -6.90
CA HIS A 233 13.90 -2.69 -7.55
C HIS A 233 12.87 -1.80 -8.23
N VAL A 234 12.51 -0.67 -7.61
CA VAL A 234 11.61 0.32 -8.19
C VAL A 234 12.27 0.98 -9.40
N ILE A 235 13.54 1.38 -9.28
CA ILE A 235 14.31 1.98 -10.40
C ILE A 235 14.38 1.01 -11.58
N SER A 236 14.81 -0.23 -11.34
CA SER A 236 14.95 -1.23 -12.40
C SER A 236 13.61 -1.48 -13.08
N PHE A 237 12.54 -1.64 -12.30
CA PHE A 237 11.21 -1.88 -12.86
C PHE A 237 10.73 -0.69 -13.70
N ILE A 238 10.82 0.55 -13.19
CA ILE A 238 10.40 1.74 -13.94
C ILE A 238 11.19 1.87 -15.25
N ARG A 239 12.51 1.60 -15.23
CA ARG A 239 13.34 1.61 -16.43
C ARG A 239 12.85 0.57 -17.44
N ASP A 240 12.78 -0.70 -17.03
CA ASP A 240 12.43 -1.81 -17.92
C ASP A 240 11.01 -1.63 -18.50
N PHE A 241 10.08 -1.11 -17.69
CA PHE A 241 8.73 -0.75 -18.12
C PHE A 241 8.73 0.42 -19.11
N THR A 242 9.50 1.48 -18.87
CA THR A 242 9.58 2.65 -19.76
C THR A 242 10.21 2.27 -21.10
N GLU A 243 11.28 1.47 -21.08
CA GLU A 243 11.93 0.96 -22.29
C GLU A 243 10.97 0.14 -23.15
N PHE A 244 10.13 -0.70 -22.55
CA PHE A 244 9.11 -1.43 -23.29
C PHE A 244 8.16 -0.50 -24.05
N TYR A 245 7.66 0.55 -23.41
CA TYR A 245 6.73 1.48 -24.06
C TYR A 245 7.37 2.33 -25.15
N LEU A 246 8.65 2.70 -25.00
CA LEU A 246 9.39 3.39 -26.06
C LEU A 246 9.63 2.50 -27.30
N LEU A 247 9.55 1.17 -27.16
CA LEU A 247 9.75 0.23 -28.25
C LEU A 247 8.44 -0.22 -28.92
N THR A 248 7.29 0.06 -28.29
CA THR A 248 5.97 -0.37 -28.77
C THR A 248 5.06 0.77 -29.23
N ASP A 249 5.45 2.03 -28.99
CA ASP A 249 4.85 3.24 -29.57
C ASP A 249 5.60 3.65 -30.85
#